data_AF-A0AAP9IZX7-F1
#
_entry.id   AF-A0AAP9IZX7-F1
#
_cell.length_a   1.000
_cell.length_b   1.000
_cell.length_c   1.000
_cell.angle_alpha   90.00
_cell.angle_beta   90.00
_cell.angle_gamma   90.00
#
_symmetry.space_group_name_H-M   'P 1'
#
loop_
_entity.id
_entity.type
_entity.pdbx_description
1 polymer ?
#
loop_
_entity_poly.entity_id
_entity_poly.type
_entity_poly.pdbx_seq_one_letter_code
_entity_poly.pdbx_strand_id
1 'polypeptide(L)'
;MESSQIEAFLITISFLTLYTLVVVLGIHFIFRKNILIRNYVFLGLLAVLLGITYYYTIFKDGRNLYQSILFTGIFAGLVRKQLIYRKKNK
;
A
#
# COMPACT_ATOMS: atom_id res chain seq x y z
N MET A 1 14.86 29.76 1.01
CA MET A 1 15.32 28.39 0.70
C MET A 1 14.38 27.30 1.21
N GLU A 2 13.54 27.55 2.22
CA GLU A 2 12.54 26.56 2.70
C GLU A 2 11.29 26.43 1.82
N SER A 3 10.78 27.53 1.23
CA SER A 3 9.57 27.50 0.39
C SER A 3 9.72 26.59 -0.84
N SER A 4 10.88 26.64 -1.50
CA SER A 4 11.16 25.81 -2.69
C SER A 4 11.27 24.31 -2.37
N GLN A 5 11.69 23.94 -1.16
CA GLN A 5 11.71 22.53 -0.75
C GLN A 5 10.30 22.01 -0.46
N ILE A 6 9.44 22.82 0.15
CA ILE A 6 8.04 22.47 0.42
C ILE A 6 7.27 22.31 -0.90
N GLU A 7 7.46 23.23 -1.85
CA GLU A 7 6.86 23.14 -3.18
C GLU A 7 7.32 21.86 -3.91
N ALA A 8 8.62 21.57 -3.92
CA ALA A 8 9.15 20.34 -4.51
C ALA A 8 8.59 19.08 -3.85
N PHE A 9 8.42 19.09 -2.53
CA PHE A 9 7.82 17.99 -1.77
C PHE A 9 6.35 17.78 -2.13
N LEU A 10 5.56 18.86 -2.18
CA LEU A 10 4.15 18.81 -2.57
C LEU A 10 3.98 18.30 -4.00
N ILE A 11 4.79 18.81 -4.94
CA ILE A 11 4.81 18.34 -6.33
C ILE A 11 5.11 16.83 -6.38
N THR A 12 6.12 16.38 -5.64
CA THR A 12 6.51 14.96 -5.58
C THR A 12 5.36 14.10 -5.06
N ILE A 13 4.69 14.51 -3.99
CA ILE A 13 3.53 13.79 -3.44
C ILE A 13 2.37 13.79 -4.43
N SER A 14 2.09 14.92 -5.09
CA SER A 14 1.03 15.00 -6.09
C SER A 14 1.27 14.03 -7.26
N PHE A 15 2.48 13.97 -7.79
CA PHE A 15 2.84 13.00 -8.84
C PHE A 15 2.77 11.56 -8.35
N LEU A 16 3.29 11.27 -7.15
CA LEU A 16 3.21 9.93 -6.56
C LEU A 16 1.75 9.47 -6.36
N THR A 17 0.89 10.39 -5.93
CA THR A 17 -0.55 10.15 -5.76
C THR A 17 -1.21 9.87 -7.11
N LEU A 18 -0.88 10.66 -8.13
CA LEU A 18 -1.39 10.47 -9.49
C LEU A 18 -0.97 9.11 -10.07
N TYR A 19 0.31 8.73 -9.94
CA TYR A 19 0.79 7.43 -10.39
C TYR A 19 0.10 6.28 -9.66
N THR A 20 -0.06 6.40 -8.35
CA THR A 20 -0.78 5.40 -7.55
C THR A 20 -2.22 5.26 -8.03
N LEU A 21 -2.92 6.37 -8.28
CA LEU A 21 -4.29 6.37 -8.81
C LEU A 21 -4.39 5.67 -10.17
N VAL A 22 -3.48 5.97 -11.10
CA VAL A 22 -3.45 5.34 -12.44
C VAL A 22 -3.26 3.83 -12.31
N VAL A 23 -2.33 3.38 -11.47
CA VAL A 23 -2.09 1.95 -11.23
C VAL A 23 -3.32 1.27 -10.63
N VAL A 24 -3.94 1.89 -9.61
CA VAL A 24 -5.15 1.39 -8.96
C VAL A 24 -6.29 1.24 -9.96
N LEU A 25 -6.53 2.25 -10.81
CA LEU A 25 -7.56 2.21 -11.85
C LEU A 25 -7.25 1.17 -12.92
N GLY A 26 -5.99 1.04 -13.34
CA GLY A 26 -5.54 0.02 -14.29
C GLY A 26 -5.83 -1.40 -13.78
N ILE A 27 -5.43 -1.70 -12.55
CA ILE A 27 -5.71 -2.99 -11.90
C ILE A 27 -7.22 -3.21 -11.76
N HIS A 28 -7.97 -2.16 -11.38
CA HIS A 28 -9.40 -2.24 -11.28
C HIS A 28 -10.06 -2.63 -12.60
N PHE A 29 -9.62 -2.01 -13.71
CA PHE A 29 -10.16 -2.27 -15.04
C PHE A 29 -9.78 -3.66 -15.57
N ILE A 30 -8.51 -4.05 -15.44
CA ILE A 30 -8.01 -5.37 -15.88
C ILE A 30 -8.77 -6.50 -15.17
N PHE A 31 -8.93 -6.39 -13.85
CA PHE A 31 -9.58 -7.42 -13.04
C PHE A 31 -11.04 -7.11 -12.72
N ARG A 32 -11.72 -6.29 -13.54
CA ARG A 32 -13.11 -5.83 -13.29
C ARG A 32 -14.10 -6.97 -13.07
N LYS A 33 -13.89 -8.11 -13.76
CA LYS A 33 -14.75 -9.30 -13.68
C LYS A 33 -14.40 -10.25 -12.53
N ASN A 34 -13.19 -10.15 -11.97
CA ASN A 34 -12.70 -11.07 -10.94
C ASN A 34 -12.22 -10.29 -9.71
N ILE A 35 -13.17 -9.97 -8.85
CA ILE A 35 -12.97 -9.20 -7.62
C ILE A 35 -11.98 -9.87 -6.65
N LEU A 36 -11.89 -11.21 -6.66
CA LEU A 36 -10.93 -11.94 -5.83
C LEU A 36 -9.50 -11.69 -6.30
N ILE A 37 -9.21 -11.88 -7.59
CA ILE A 37 -7.88 -11.63 -8.16
C ILE A 37 -7.50 -10.15 -7.97
N ARG A 38 -8.43 -9.23 -8.24
CA ARG A 38 -8.23 -7.79 -8.03
C ARG A 38 -7.74 -7.49 -6.62
N ASN A 39 -8.44 -7.99 -5.61
CA ASN A 39 -8.07 -7.75 -4.22
C ASN A 39 -6.73 -8.42 -3.85
N TYR A 40 -6.40 -9.60 -4.40
CA TYR A 40 -5.09 -10.22 -4.17
C TYR A 40 -3.94 -9.41 -4.76
N VAL A 41 -4.12 -8.82 -5.95
CA VAL A 41 -3.13 -7.92 -6.55
C VAL A 41 -2.93 -6.68 -5.69
N PHE A 42 -4.01 -6.07 -5.18
CA PHE A 42 -3.91 -4.96 -4.24
C PHE A 42 -3.20 -5.35 -2.93
N LEU A 43 -3.51 -6.52 -2.38
CA LEU A 43 -2.89 -7.03 -1.17
C LEU A 43 -1.38 -7.26 -1.37
N GLY A 44 -0.99 -7.79 -2.54
CA GLY A 44 0.41 -7.99 -2.91
C GLY A 44 1.18 -6.68 -3.03
N LEU A 45 0.60 -5.67 -3.70
CA LEU A 45 1.19 -4.33 -3.79
C LEU A 45 1.38 -3.70 -2.40
N LEU A 46 0.37 -3.82 -1.55
CA LEU A 46 0.45 -3.34 -0.17
C LEU A 46 1.56 -4.07 0.61
N ALA A 47 1.72 -5.38 0.43
CA ALA A 47 2.78 -6.17 1.07
C ALA A 47 4.18 -5.68 0.66
N VAL A 48 4.39 -5.38 -0.62
CA VAL A 48 5.67 -4.86 -1.12
C VAL A 48 5.96 -3.49 -0.51
N LEU A 49 4.97 -2.59 -0.49
CA LEU A 49 5.11 -1.26 0.10
C LEU A 49 5.46 -1.33 1.59
N LEU A 50 4.78 -2.23 2.31
CA LEU A 50 5.06 -2.49 3.72
C LEU A 50 6.45 -3.10 3.92
N GLY A 51 6.89 -4.01 3.06
CA GLY A 51 8.24 -4.58 3.11
C GLY A 51 9.33 -3.52 2.97
N ILE A 52 9.18 -2.59 2.02
CA ILE A 52 10.09 -1.44 1.85
C ILE A 52 10.09 -0.56 3.10
N THR A 53 8.91 -0.29 3.65
CA THR A 53 8.75 0.52 4.86
C THR A 53 9.41 -0.17 6.07
N TYR A 54 9.18 -1.48 6.24
CA TYR A 54 9.78 -2.30 7.27
C TYR A 54 11.30 -2.33 7.19
N TYR A 55 11.86 -2.49 5.98
CA TYR A 55 13.29 -2.46 5.76
C TYR A 55 13.90 -1.14 6.23
N TYR A 56 13.27 -0.01 5.85
CA TYR A 56 13.72 1.32 6.27
C TYR A 56 13.61 1.50 7.80
N THR A 57 12.50 1.06 8.39
CA THR A 57 12.20 1.23 9.82
C THR A 57 13.07 0.37 10.72
N ILE A 58 13.32 -0.89 10.35
CA ILE A 58 14.07 -1.83 11.20
C ILE A 58 15.58 -1.67 11.01
N PHE A 59 16.05 -1.55 9.76
CA PHE A 59 17.49 -1.59 9.47
C PHE A 59 18.15 -0.21 9.40
N LYS A 60 17.40 0.86 9.13
CA LYS A 60 17.96 2.19 8.91
C LYS A 60 17.69 3.17 10.05
N ASP A 61 16.48 3.20 10.61
CA ASP A 61 16.12 4.16 11.67
C ASP A 61 15.08 3.56 12.62
N GLY A 62 15.55 2.87 13.68
CA GLY A 62 14.73 2.09 14.64
C GLY A 62 13.71 2.89 15.46
N ARG A 63 13.62 4.21 15.26
CA ARG A 63 12.72 5.12 15.97
C ARG A 63 11.24 4.87 15.68
N ASN A 64 10.91 4.28 14.53
CA ASN A 64 9.52 4.13 14.06
C ASN A 64 8.96 2.69 14.21
N LEU A 65 9.54 1.89 15.10
CA LEU A 65 9.13 0.49 15.36
C LEU A 65 7.63 0.33 15.64
N TYR A 66 7.02 1.26 16.37
CA TYR A 66 5.58 1.26 16.67
C TYR A 66 4.72 1.41 15.41
N GLN A 67 5.14 2.26 14.47
CA GLN A 67 4.46 2.45 13.19
C GLN A 67 4.53 1.17 12.34
N SER A 68 5.67 0.48 12.36
CA SER A 68 5.83 -0.83 11.71
C SER A 68 4.84 -1.85 12.26
N ILE A 69 4.75 -2.00 13.59
CA ILE A 69 3.86 -2.95 14.26
C ILE A 69 2.39 -2.66 13.90
N LEU A 70 1.97 -1.39 13.94
CA LEU A 70 0.62 -0.97 13.54
C LEU A 70 0.31 -1.35 12.09
N PHE A 71 1.24 -1.07 11.17
CA PHE A 71 1.06 -1.42 9.77
C PHE A 71 0.93 -2.92 9.53
N THR A 72 1.69 -3.75 10.24
CA THR A 72 1.54 -5.21 10.19
C THR A 72 0.19 -5.67 10.73
N GLY A 73 -0.30 -5.08 11.83
CA GLY A 73 -1.62 -5.38 12.36
C GLY A 73 -2.73 -5.10 11.34
N ILE A 74 -2.68 -3.93 10.69
CA ILE A 74 -3.63 -3.55 9.64
C ILE A 74 -3.53 -4.52 8.45
N PHE A 75 -2.32 -4.84 8.01
CA PHE A 75 -2.10 -5.77 6.90
C PHE A 75 -2.64 -7.17 7.19
N ALA A 76 -2.34 -7.73 8.36
CA ALA A 76 -2.86 -9.02 8.79
C ALA A 76 -4.41 -9.02 8.86
N GLY A 77 -5.00 -7.92 9.33
CA GLY A 77 -6.45 -7.72 9.31
C GLY A 77 -7.05 -7.72 7.89
N LEU A 78 -6.39 -7.05 6.94
CA LEU A 78 -6.80 -7.02 5.53
C LEU A 78 -6.68 -8.41 4.88
N VAL A 79 -5.58 -9.12 5.12
CA VAL A 79 -5.37 -10.51 4.66
C VAL A 79 -6.48 -11.42 5.20
N ARG A 80 -6.81 -11.30 6.49
CA ARG A 80 -7.89 -12.09 7.12
C ARG A 80 -9.24 -11.79 6.49
N LYS A 81 -9.59 -10.52 6.28
CA LYS A 81 -10.85 -10.14 5.58
C LYS A 81 -10.89 -10.73 4.17
N GLN A 82 -9.78 -10.70 3.45
CA GLN A 82 -9.68 -11.27 2.10
C GLN A 82 -9.87 -12.80 2.09
N LEU A 83 -9.30 -13.51 3.06
CA LEU A 83 -9.50 -14.96 3.21
C LEU A 83 -10.96 -15.31 3.54
N ILE A 84 -11.61 -14.54 4.39
CA ILE A 84 -13.05 -14.72 4.70
C ILE A 84 -13.89 -14.46 3.45
N TYR A 85 -13.59 -13.40 2.70
CA TYR A 85 -14.28 -13.08 1.46
C TYR A 85 -14.14 -14.20 0.40
N ARG A 86 -12.94 -14.77 0.26
CA ARG A 86 -12.71 -15.94 -0.59
C ARG A 86 -13.53 -17.15 -0.16
N LYS A 87 -13.69 -17.41 1.14
CA LYS A 87 -14.51 -18.53 1.64
C LYS A 87 -16.00 -18.35 1.36
N LYS A 88 -16.51 -17.12 1.35
CA LYS A 88 -17.94 -16.82 1.06
C LYS A 88 -18.30 -16.88 -0.42
N ASN A 89 -17.35 -16.58 -1.31
CA ASN A 89 -17.55 -16.56 -2.76
C ASN A 89 -17.00 -17.81 -3.47
N LYS A 90 -16.78 -18.89 -2.73
CA LYS A 90 -16.41 -20.20 -3.26
C LYS A 90 -17.61 -21.12 -3.17
#